data_AF-A0A0D2H475-F1
#
_entry.id   AF-A0A0D2H475-F1
#
_cell.length_a   1.000
_cell.length_b   1.000
_cell.length_c   1.000
_cell.angle_alpha   90.00
_cell.angle_beta   90.00
_cell.angle_gamma   90.00
#
_symmetry.space_group_name_H-M   'P 1'
#
loop_
_entity.id
_entity.type
_entity.pdbx_description
1 polymer ?
#
loop_
_entity_poly.entity_id
_entity_poly.type
_entity_poly.pdbx_seq_one_letter_code
_entity_poly.pdbx_strand_id
1 'polypeptide(L)'
;MEYHNLGKSGLKVSKVILGAMSYGTPEWQGWVLNEEDSLPLLEYAYKVGIRTWDTANTYSHGRSEEIIGKAIKKYNIPRERLVILSKCYFGVTPDHPGNQISAISNNDGDLVNQVGLSRKNILEAVNKSVDRLGTYIDVLQIHRLDRSTPREEIMRALNDVVESGKVRYVGASSMAAWEFQELQNVADRHGWHKFISMQNYYNLLYREEENEMIPYCHHTGVGLIPWSPVARGALTRPWGSRDTLREKTDNFLHVLVRSRDDKVDEEIIGRVEKVAHKMGKSMAQVAIAWCLSKKDVFPIVGLNKKERIDEAVEACKIKLSEEDIQYLEEPYQPKRRQGY
;
A
#
# COMPACT_ATOMS: atom_id res chain seq x y z
N MET A 1 -18.78 -6.14 4.90
CA MET A 1 -17.33 -6.04 5.08
C MET A 1 -16.97 -6.55 6.46
N GLU A 2 -15.92 -7.37 6.59
CA GLU A 2 -15.33 -7.79 7.87
C GLU A 2 -14.20 -6.83 8.27
N TYR A 3 -13.99 -6.67 9.58
CA TYR A 3 -12.95 -5.79 10.13
C TYR A 3 -12.11 -6.54 11.16
N HIS A 4 -10.79 -6.37 11.08
CA HIS A 4 -9.82 -7.09 11.89
C HIS A 4 -8.83 -6.14 12.54
N ASN A 5 -8.26 -6.52 13.67
CA ASN A 5 -7.20 -5.76 14.30
C ASN A 5 -5.97 -5.66 13.37
N LEU A 6 -5.35 -4.49 13.33
CA LEU A 6 -4.08 -4.30 12.63
C LEU A 6 -2.95 -4.76 13.57
N GLY A 7 -2.55 -6.02 13.39
CA GLY A 7 -1.64 -6.69 14.32
C GLY A 7 -2.26 -6.82 15.70
N LYS A 8 -1.45 -6.63 16.76
CA LYS A 8 -1.91 -6.63 18.16
C LYS A 8 -2.48 -5.28 18.63
N SER A 9 -2.54 -4.27 17.75
CA SER A 9 -3.10 -2.96 18.12
C SER A 9 -4.62 -3.03 18.30
N GLY A 10 -5.19 -2.05 19.01
CA GLY A 10 -6.64 -1.88 19.13
C GLY A 10 -7.33 -1.35 17.86
N LEU A 11 -6.56 -0.88 16.87
CA LEU A 11 -7.07 -0.33 15.63
C LEU A 11 -7.63 -1.46 14.74
N LYS A 12 -8.86 -1.31 14.26
CA LYS A 12 -9.45 -2.23 13.29
C LYS A 12 -9.38 -1.68 11.87
N VAL A 13 -9.00 -2.52 10.92
CA VAL A 13 -8.96 -2.22 9.49
C VAL A 13 -9.93 -3.10 8.71
N SER A 14 -10.33 -2.62 7.54
CA SER A 14 -11.13 -3.37 6.57
C SER A 14 -10.32 -4.55 6.05
N LYS A 15 -10.98 -5.71 5.84
CA LYS A 15 -10.31 -6.92 5.32
C LYS A 15 -9.59 -6.68 3.99
N VAL A 16 -10.13 -5.79 3.14
CA VAL A 16 -9.43 -5.21 1.99
C VAL A 16 -9.32 -3.69 2.18
N ILE A 17 -8.14 -3.14 1.88
CA ILE A 17 -7.84 -1.71 2.00
C ILE A 17 -7.89 -1.06 0.62
N LEU A 18 -8.51 0.11 0.52
CA LEU A 18 -8.50 0.90 -0.70
C LEU A 18 -7.14 1.60 -0.84
N GLY A 19 -6.42 1.34 -1.92
CA GLY A 19 -5.22 2.08 -2.30
C GLY A 19 -5.54 3.26 -3.20
N ALA A 20 -5.20 4.47 -2.77
CA ALA A 20 -5.53 5.74 -3.43
C ALA A 20 -4.44 6.25 -4.39
N MET A 21 -3.43 5.44 -4.73
CA MET A 21 -2.43 5.80 -5.76
C MET A 21 -3.09 6.07 -7.14
N SER A 22 -4.30 5.56 -7.36
CA SER A 22 -5.09 5.82 -8.57
C SER A 22 -5.89 7.12 -8.54
N TYR A 23 -5.84 7.92 -7.47
CA TYR A 23 -6.61 9.15 -7.34
C TYR A 23 -5.66 10.35 -7.24
N GLY A 24 -5.78 11.29 -8.17
CA GLY A 24 -4.87 12.42 -8.23
C GLY A 24 -4.96 13.18 -9.55
N THR A 25 -3.86 13.23 -10.29
CA THR A 25 -3.79 13.84 -11.62
C THR A 25 -3.19 12.87 -12.66
N PRO A 26 -3.81 12.74 -13.85
CA PRO A 26 -3.24 11.99 -14.97
C PRO A 26 -1.89 12.52 -15.44
N GLU A 27 -1.55 13.79 -15.15
CA GLU A 27 -0.24 14.37 -15.46
C GLU A 27 0.89 13.62 -14.75
N TRP A 28 0.63 13.12 -13.54
CA TRP A 28 1.60 12.34 -12.78
C TRP A 28 1.79 10.95 -13.39
N GLN A 29 0.70 10.23 -13.62
CA GLN A 29 0.71 8.98 -14.38
C GLN A 29 -0.60 8.84 -15.15
N GLY A 30 -0.52 8.52 -16.45
CA GLY A 30 -1.69 8.58 -17.35
C GLY A 30 -2.87 7.68 -16.98
N TRP A 31 -2.68 6.69 -16.11
CA TRP A 31 -3.74 5.80 -15.61
C TRP A 31 -4.43 6.29 -14.31
N VAL A 32 -3.96 7.39 -13.74
CA VAL A 32 -4.52 8.03 -12.53
C VAL A 32 -5.80 8.77 -12.89
N LEU A 33 -6.80 8.68 -12.02
CA LEU A 33 -8.07 9.37 -12.15
C LEU A 33 -7.96 10.78 -11.59
N ASN A 34 -8.64 11.72 -12.23
CA ASN A 34 -8.81 13.06 -11.69
C ASN A 34 -9.76 13.05 -10.47
N GLU A 35 -9.95 14.20 -9.86
CA GLU A 35 -10.85 14.35 -8.70
C GLU A 35 -12.29 13.95 -9.03
N GLU A 36 -12.83 14.39 -10.17
CA GLU A 36 -14.22 14.15 -10.59
C GLU A 36 -14.54 12.66 -10.64
N ASP A 37 -13.64 11.86 -11.22
CA ASP A 37 -13.77 10.41 -11.32
C ASP A 37 -13.47 9.68 -10.00
N SER A 38 -12.64 10.27 -9.13
CA SER A 38 -12.21 9.64 -7.88
C SER A 38 -13.25 9.78 -6.76
N LEU A 39 -13.92 10.93 -6.66
CA LEU A 39 -14.84 11.24 -5.56
C LEU A 39 -16.00 10.22 -5.43
N PRO A 40 -16.73 9.84 -6.50
CA PRO A 40 -17.79 8.86 -6.42
C PRO A 40 -17.30 7.46 -5.98
N LEU A 41 -16.05 7.11 -6.32
CA LEU A 41 -15.46 5.82 -5.93
C LEU A 41 -15.15 5.77 -4.43
N LEU A 42 -14.65 6.87 -3.85
CA LEU A 42 -14.44 6.98 -2.40
C LEU A 42 -15.76 6.91 -1.63
N GLU A 43 -16.80 7.59 -2.10
CA GLU A 43 -18.14 7.49 -1.52
C GLU A 43 -18.65 6.04 -1.58
N TYR A 44 -18.53 5.41 -2.75
CA TYR A 44 -19.01 4.04 -2.94
C TYR A 44 -18.25 3.04 -2.06
N ALA A 45 -16.92 3.14 -2.01
CA ALA A 45 -16.07 2.32 -1.14
C ALA A 45 -16.50 2.43 0.33
N TYR A 46 -16.78 3.64 0.81
CA TYR A 46 -17.31 3.84 2.15
C TYR A 46 -18.68 3.16 2.36
N LYS A 47 -19.61 3.33 1.40
CA LYS A 47 -20.96 2.75 1.47
C LYS A 47 -20.96 1.22 1.51
N VAL A 48 -20.07 0.56 0.76
CA VAL A 48 -19.93 -0.91 0.79
C VAL A 48 -19.09 -1.43 1.96
N GLY A 49 -18.58 -0.53 2.81
CA GLY A 49 -17.90 -0.84 4.05
C GLY A 49 -16.37 -0.91 3.97
N ILE A 50 -15.75 -0.54 2.84
CA ILE A 50 -14.29 -0.35 2.79
C ILE A 50 -13.96 0.98 3.48
N ARG A 51 -13.65 0.91 4.76
CA ARG A 51 -13.40 2.05 5.66
C ARG A 51 -11.93 2.29 5.96
N THR A 52 -11.04 1.61 5.24
CA THR A 52 -9.59 1.78 5.40
C THR A 52 -9.00 2.21 4.07
N TRP A 53 -8.44 3.41 4.03
CA TRP A 53 -7.92 4.04 2.82
C TRP A 53 -6.45 4.37 3.00
N ASP A 54 -5.62 3.90 2.06
CA ASP A 54 -4.18 4.11 2.04
C ASP A 54 -3.81 5.10 0.91
N THR A 55 -3.07 6.14 1.27
CA THR A 55 -2.51 7.14 0.37
C THR A 55 -1.03 7.41 0.72
N ALA A 56 -0.42 8.43 0.13
CA ALA A 56 0.91 8.92 0.50
C ALA A 56 1.04 10.40 0.12
N ASN A 57 1.89 11.14 0.82
CA ASN A 57 2.19 12.55 0.50
C ASN A 57 2.61 12.75 -0.96
N THR A 58 3.32 11.78 -1.54
CA THR A 58 3.87 11.83 -2.89
C THR A 58 2.86 11.43 -3.98
N TYR A 59 1.74 10.78 -3.63
CA TYR A 59 0.77 10.33 -4.64
C TYR A 59 0.13 11.53 -5.33
N SER A 60 0.44 11.67 -6.63
CA SER A 60 0.15 12.87 -7.42
C SER A 60 0.55 14.16 -6.68
N HIS A 61 1.74 14.17 -6.08
CA HIS A 61 2.31 15.32 -5.38
C HIS A 61 1.37 15.95 -4.34
N GLY A 62 0.67 15.09 -3.59
CA GLY A 62 -0.24 15.49 -2.51
C GLY A 62 -1.72 15.51 -2.93
N ARG A 63 -2.01 15.50 -4.22
CA ARG A 63 -3.39 15.56 -4.73
C ARG A 63 -4.27 14.40 -4.24
N SER A 64 -3.70 13.22 -4.05
CA SER A 64 -4.44 12.06 -3.52
C SER A 64 -4.99 12.33 -2.12
N GLU A 65 -4.21 12.97 -1.25
CA GLU A 65 -4.64 13.36 0.11
C GLU A 65 -5.72 14.45 0.07
N GLU A 66 -5.59 15.43 -0.83
CA GLU A 66 -6.61 16.48 -1.03
C GLU A 66 -7.96 15.89 -1.47
N ILE A 67 -7.94 14.93 -2.40
CA ILE A 67 -9.15 14.25 -2.89
C ILE A 67 -9.82 13.48 -1.74
N ILE A 68 -9.04 12.78 -0.90
CA ILE A 68 -9.57 12.09 0.28
C ILE A 68 -10.19 13.08 1.26
N GLY A 69 -9.49 14.17 1.59
CA GLY A 69 -10.00 15.22 2.47
C GLY A 69 -11.29 15.85 1.95
N LYS A 70 -11.37 16.06 0.62
CA LYS A 70 -12.57 16.57 -0.05
C LYS A 70 -13.72 15.55 -0.03
N ALA A 71 -13.45 14.27 -0.23
CA ALA A 71 -14.47 13.22 -0.15
C ALA A 71 -15.11 13.16 1.24
N ILE A 72 -14.30 13.24 2.29
CA ILE A 72 -14.79 13.23 3.68
C ILE A 72 -15.78 14.38 3.90
N LYS A 73 -15.42 15.59 3.49
CA LYS A 73 -16.28 16.79 3.62
C LYS A 73 -17.52 16.71 2.73
N LYS A 74 -17.34 16.39 1.43
CA LYS A 74 -18.41 16.38 0.41
C LYS A 74 -19.51 15.37 0.74
N TYR A 75 -19.14 14.18 1.23
CA TYR A 75 -20.06 13.09 1.51
C TYR A 75 -20.41 12.95 2.99
N ASN A 76 -20.00 13.94 3.82
CA ASN A 76 -20.23 13.96 5.26
C ASN A 76 -19.85 12.62 5.94
N ILE A 77 -18.69 12.08 5.58
CA ILE A 77 -18.20 10.82 6.13
C ILE A 77 -17.72 11.08 7.57
N PRO A 78 -18.31 10.42 8.58
CA PRO A 78 -17.87 10.60 9.96
C PRO A 78 -16.43 10.13 10.11
N ARG A 79 -15.54 11.04 10.52
CA ARG A 79 -14.09 10.82 10.53
C ARG A 79 -13.69 9.64 11.41
N GLU A 80 -14.39 9.45 12.53
CA GLU A 80 -14.15 8.37 13.49
C GLU A 80 -14.52 6.97 12.95
N ARG A 81 -15.25 6.90 11.82
CA ARG A 81 -15.58 5.65 11.14
C ARG A 81 -14.58 5.27 10.06
N LEU A 82 -13.61 6.13 9.76
CA LEU A 82 -12.63 5.94 8.71
C LEU A 82 -11.24 5.72 9.30
N VAL A 83 -10.45 4.86 8.67
CA VAL A 83 -9.02 4.69 8.95
C VAL A 83 -8.23 5.15 7.75
N ILE A 84 -7.43 6.20 7.92
CA ILE A 84 -6.58 6.79 6.88
C ILE A 84 -5.12 6.46 7.16
N LEU A 85 -4.49 5.78 6.21
CA LEU A 85 -3.06 5.54 6.19
C LEU A 85 -2.43 6.52 5.21
N SER A 86 -1.38 7.21 5.63
CA SER A 86 -0.52 8.00 4.71
C SER A 86 0.94 7.65 4.90
N LYS A 87 1.82 8.22 4.07
CA LYS A 87 3.25 7.93 4.07
C LYS A 87 4.08 9.19 3.84
N CYS A 88 5.29 9.19 4.39
CA CYS A 88 6.32 10.17 4.10
C CYS A 88 7.63 9.48 3.70
N TYR A 89 8.32 10.02 2.69
CA TYR A 89 9.72 9.73 2.33
C TYR A 89 10.13 10.56 1.12
N PHE A 90 9.40 10.41 0.01
CA PHE A 90 9.71 11.06 -1.27
C PHE A 90 9.34 12.55 -1.23
N GLY A 91 10.00 13.32 -2.09
CA GLY A 91 9.70 14.73 -2.30
C GLY A 91 8.30 14.94 -2.86
N VAL A 92 7.81 16.17 -2.75
CA VAL A 92 6.49 16.57 -3.23
C VAL A 92 6.65 17.89 -3.97
N THR A 93 6.33 17.91 -5.27
CA THR A 93 6.43 19.11 -6.13
C THR A 93 5.08 19.45 -6.76
N PRO A 94 4.15 20.10 -6.03
CA PRO A 94 2.80 20.38 -6.52
C PRO A 94 2.77 21.23 -7.79
N ASP A 95 3.74 22.13 -7.94
CA ASP A 95 3.88 23.01 -9.11
C ASP A 95 4.40 22.27 -10.37
N HIS A 96 4.87 21.04 -10.20
CA HIS A 96 5.36 20.17 -11.26
C HIS A 96 4.69 18.78 -11.15
N PRO A 97 3.36 18.70 -11.35
CA PRO A 97 2.58 17.49 -11.10
C PRO A 97 2.99 16.29 -11.97
N GLY A 98 3.66 16.52 -13.10
CA GLY A 98 4.19 15.49 -13.98
C GLY A 98 5.50 14.83 -13.52
N ASN A 99 6.16 15.36 -12.48
CA ASN A 99 7.42 14.80 -11.99
C ASN A 99 7.24 13.35 -11.52
N GLN A 100 8.04 12.44 -12.07
CA GLN A 100 8.04 11.04 -11.70
C GLN A 100 8.75 10.81 -10.36
N ILE A 101 8.46 9.70 -9.68
CA ILE A 101 9.08 9.35 -8.38
C ILE A 101 10.62 9.42 -8.43
N SER A 102 11.23 8.99 -9.54
CA SER A 102 12.68 9.06 -9.72
C SER A 102 13.25 10.49 -9.62
N ALA A 103 12.52 11.48 -10.11
CA ALA A 103 12.93 12.89 -10.06
C ALA A 103 12.81 13.50 -8.66
N ILE A 104 11.97 12.91 -7.80
CA ILE A 104 11.69 13.39 -6.43
C ILE A 104 12.26 12.46 -5.34
N SER A 105 13.23 11.63 -5.70
CA SER A 105 13.88 10.67 -4.80
C SER A 105 15.26 11.12 -4.30
N ASN A 106 15.81 12.20 -4.84
CA ASN A 106 17.11 12.71 -4.42
C ASN A 106 16.95 13.81 -3.36
N ASN A 107 17.69 13.70 -2.25
CA ASN A 107 17.69 14.67 -1.16
C ASN A 107 18.73 15.77 -1.41
N ASP A 108 18.58 16.50 -2.51
CA ASP A 108 19.54 17.52 -2.96
C ASP A 108 18.83 18.58 -3.83
N GLY A 109 19.55 19.66 -4.18
CA GLY A 109 19.04 20.76 -4.98
C GLY A 109 17.78 21.39 -4.36
N ASP A 110 16.76 21.63 -5.18
CA ASP A 110 15.49 22.23 -4.73
C ASP A 110 14.73 21.35 -3.72
N LEU A 111 15.01 20.04 -3.69
CA LEU A 111 14.39 19.08 -2.78
C LEU A 111 15.22 18.79 -1.53
N VAL A 112 16.28 19.55 -1.28
CA VAL A 112 17.12 19.37 -0.09
C VAL A 112 16.29 19.47 1.20
N ASN A 113 16.42 18.48 2.07
CA ASN A 113 15.63 18.27 3.29
C ASN A 113 14.14 17.96 3.07
N GLN A 114 13.71 17.68 1.84
CA GLN A 114 12.32 17.31 1.50
C GLN A 114 12.19 15.82 1.15
N VAL A 115 13.30 15.07 1.20
CA VAL A 115 13.35 13.63 0.92
C VAL A 115 14.03 12.90 2.08
N GLY A 116 13.62 11.65 2.33
CA GLY A 116 14.16 10.81 3.39
C GLY A 116 13.37 10.95 4.70
N LEU A 117 13.98 10.49 5.79
CA LEU A 117 13.34 10.40 7.11
C LEU A 117 14.08 11.23 8.18
N SER A 118 14.74 12.31 7.76
CA SER A 118 15.25 13.30 8.71
C SER A 118 14.11 13.85 9.57
N ARG A 119 14.43 14.24 10.80
CA ARG A 119 13.44 14.85 11.69
C ARG A 119 12.74 16.04 11.04
N LYS A 120 13.49 16.88 10.34
CA LYS A 120 12.96 18.05 9.62
C LYS A 120 11.91 17.63 8.59
N ASN A 121 12.21 16.62 7.76
CA ASN A 121 11.28 16.18 6.73
C ASN A 121 10.05 15.49 7.33
N ILE A 122 10.20 14.61 8.34
CA ILE A 122 9.07 13.92 8.97
C ILE A 122 8.05 14.92 9.52
N LEU A 123 8.51 15.89 10.32
CA LEU A 123 7.62 16.88 10.95
C LEU A 123 6.88 17.71 9.89
N GLU A 124 7.60 18.16 8.87
CA GLU A 124 7.04 18.98 7.80
C GLU A 124 6.08 18.19 6.89
N ALA A 125 6.45 16.98 6.49
CA ALA A 125 5.62 16.12 5.66
C ALA A 125 4.30 15.77 6.36
N VAL A 126 4.33 15.47 7.67
CA VAL A 126 3.13 15.18 8.45
C VAL A 126 2.23 16.41 8.55
N ASN A 127 2.78 17.61 8.78
CA ASN A 127 2.00 18.85 8.79
C ASN A 127 1.26 19.04 7.47
N LYS A 128 2.00 18.99 6.35
CA LYS A 128 1.42 19.15 5.02
C LYS A 128 0.38 18.08 4.68
N SER A 129 0.60 16.83 5.09
CA SER A 129 -0.37 15.75 4.88
C SER A 129 -1.64 15.96 5.70
N VAL A 130 -1.54 16.35 6.97
CA VAL A 130 -2.70 16.69 7.82
C VAL A 130 -3.48 17.87 7.24
N ASP A 131 -2.80 18.89 6.72
CA ASP A 131 -3.42 20.04 6.09
C ASP A 131 -4.20 19.65 4.82
N ARG A 132 -3.59 18.85 3.93
CA ARG A 132 -4.25 18.34 2.71
C ARG A 132 -5.44 17.44 3.02
N LEU A 133 -5.31 16.54 3.99
CA LEU A 133 -6.40 15.68 4.44
C LEU A 133 -7.49 16.48 5.18
N GLY A 134 -7.13 17.61 5.79
CA GLY A 134 -7.99 18.39 6.68
C GLY A 134 -8.33 17.64 7.99
N THR A 135 -7.53 16.66 8.38
CA THR A 135 -7.74 15.81 9.56
C THR A 135 -6.47 15.04 9.95
N TYR A 136 -6.49 14.37 11.11
CA TYR A 136 -5.37 13.54 11.59
C TYR A 136 -5.16 12.29 10.73
N ILE A 137 -3.97 11.69 10.83
CA ILE A 137 -3.60 10.42 10.19
C ILE A 137 -3.78 9.27 11.20
N ASP A 138 -4.45 8.18 10.83
CA ASP A 138 -4.55 7.02 11.73
C ASP A 138 -3.23 6.24 11.77
N VAL A 139 -2.64 5.93 10.60
CA VAL A 139 -1.34 5.27 10.53
C VAL A 139 -0.40 6.02 9.60
N LEU A 140 0.67 6.61 10.14
CA LEU A 140 1.75 7.16 9.32
C LEU A 140 2.75 6.05 9.02
N GLN A 141 2.97 5.78 7.75
CA GLN A 141 3.96 4.80 7.32
C GLN A 141 5.23 5.49 6.85
N ILE A 142 6.40 5.01 7.26
CA ILE A 142 7.62 5.36 6.52
C ILE A 142 7.57 4.68 5.16
N HIS A 143 7.57 5.47 4.08
CA HIS A 143 7.33 4.94 2.74
C HIS A 143 8.50 4.06 2.28
N ARG A 144 9.73 4.41 2.69
CA ARG A 144 10.96 3.61 2.54
C ARG A 144 11.84 3.87 3.75
N LEU A 145 12.79 2.97 4.00
CA LEU A 145 13.84 3.23 4.98
C LEU A 145 14.87 4.21 4.40
N ASP A 146 15.08 5.31 5.11
CA ASP A 146 16.23 6.19 4.89
C ASP A 146 17.45 5.62 5.63
N ARG A 147 18.44 5.18 4.86
CA ARG A 147 19.69 4.60 5.39
C ARG A 147 20.76 5.64 5.71
N SER A 148 20.51 6.91 5.40
CA SER A 148 21.41 8.02 5.68
C SER A 148 21.09 8.73 7.00
N THR A 149 19.83 8.69 7.43
CA THR A 149 19.40 9.25 8.72
C THR A 149 19.58 8.22 9.85
N PRO A 150 20.16 8.59 11.01
CA PRO A 150 20.27 7.69 12.15
C PRO A 150 18.90 7.13 12.59
N ARG A 151 18.83 5.82 12.85
CA ARG A 151 17.59 5.13 13.27
C ARG A 151 16.94 5.74 14.52
N GLU A 152 17.77 6.20 15.47
CA GLU A 152 17.29 6.89 16.67
C GLU A 152 16.59 8.22 16.35
N GLU A 153 17.13 9.00 15.42
CA GLU A 153 16.49 10.24 14.96
C GLU A 153 15.15 9.95 14.27
N ILE A 154 15.12 8.96 13.38
CA ILE A 154 13.90 8.52 12.69
C ILE A 154 12.82 8.16 13.73
N MET A 155 13.14 7.25 14.67
CA MET A 155 12.17 6.78 15.64
C MET A 155 11.75 7.89 16.63
N ARG A 156 12.65 8.79 17.01
CA ARG A 156 12.28 9.94 17.86
C ARG A 156 11.33 10.89 17.13
N ALA A 157 11.59 11.20 15.86
CA ALA A 157 10.72 12.07 15.07
C ALA A 157 9.32 11.44 14.86
N LEU A 158 9.27 10.14 14.59
CA LEU A 158 8.03 9.38 14.49
C LEU A 158 7.25 9.34 15.82
N ASN A 159 7.95 9.19 16.94
CA ASN A 159 7.33 9.29 18.26
C ASN A 159 6.69 10.67 18.48
N ASP A 160 7.43 11.75 18.18
CA ASP A 160 6.97 13.11 18.42
C ASP A 160 5.73 13.49 17.57
N VAL A 161 5.58 12.96 16.34
CA VAL A 161 4.36 13.19 15.55
C VAL A 161 3.14 12.45 16.12
N VAL A 162 3.34 11.30 16.77
CA VAL A 162 2.28 10.62 17.52
C VAL A 162 1.90 11.42 18.77
N GLU A 163 2.89 11.83 19.57
CA GLU A 163 2.68 12.64 20.78
C GLU A 163 2.00 13.99 20.48
N SER A 164 2.24 14.55 19.28
CA SER A 164 1.56 15.78 18.85
C SER A 164 0.06 15.61 18.58
N GLY A 165 -0.46 14.38 18.51
CA GLY A 165 -1.85 14.10 18.17
C GLY A 165 -2.18 14.26 16.68
N LYS A 166 -1.18 14.49 15.80
CA LYS A 166 -1.37 14.51 14.34
C LYS A 166 -1.46 13.12 13.74
N VAL A 167 -0.81 12.15 14.38
CA VAL A 167 -0.77 10.73 14.00
C VAL A 167 -1.29 9.89 15.17
N ARG A 168 -2.00 8.78 14.92
CA ARG A 168 -2.44 7.85 15.99
C ARG A 168 -1.48 6.68 16.18
N TYR A 169 -0.98 6.13 15.08
CA TYR A 169 -0.07 4.99 15.05
C TYR A 169 0.98 5.16 13.96
N VAL A 170 2.09 4.44 14.08
CA VAL A 170 3.12 4.39 13.03
C VAL A 170 3.20 3.00 12.41
N GLY A 171 3.56 2.96 11.13
CA GLY A 171 3.84 1.76 10.36
C GLY A 171 5.10 1.92 9.51
N ALA A 172 5.49 0.86 8.84
CA ALA A 172 6.61 0.84 7.92
C ALA A 172 6.22 0.26 6.57
N SER A 173 6.93 0.61 5.51
CA SER A 173 6.80 -0.01 4.20
C SER A 173 8.18 -0.40 3.66
N SER A 174 8.26 -1.66 3.20
CA SER A 174 9.38 -2.30 2.52
C SER A 174 10.79 -1.95 3.06
N MET A 175 11.43 -2.89 3.73
CA MET A 175 12.84 -2.86 4.13
C MET A 175 13.29 -4.28 4.48
N ALA A 176 14.58 -4.49 4.77
CA ALA A 176 15.00 -5.80 5.26
C ALA A 176 14.46 -6.05 6.68
N ALA A 177 14.17 -7.32 7.01
CA ALA A 177 13.62 -7.70 8.32
C ALA A 177 14.51 -7.26 9.50
N TRP A 178 15.83 -7.38 9.35
CA TRP A 178 16.79 -6.93 10.38
C TRP A 178 16.74 -5.40 10.58
N GLU A 179 16.54 -4.62 9.51
CA GLU A 179 16.43 -3.16 9.61
C GLU A 179 15.14 -2.75 10.33
N PHE A 180 14.05 -3.46 10.06
CA PHE A 180 12.78 -3.25 10.74
C PHE A 180 12.86 -3.63 12.22
N GLN A 181 13.53 -4.76 12.52
CA GLN A 181 13.78 -5.18 13.90
C GLN A 181 14.64 -4.15 14.66
N GLU A 182 15.67 -3.59 14.03
CA GLU A 182 16.49 -2.56 14.65
C GLU A 182 15.68 -1.32 15.03
N LEU A 183 14.80 -0.84 14.14
CA LEU A 183 13.92 0.29 14.45
C LEU A 183 12.93 -0.04 15.58
N GLN A 184 12.36 -1.24 15.58
CA GLN A 184 11.49 -1.71 16.68
C GLN A 184 12.26 -1.75 18.01
N ASN A 185 13.52 -2.17 17.99
CA ASN A 185 14.39 -2.20 19.17
C ASN A 185 14.74 -0.79 19.68
N VAL A 186 15.01 0.15 18.78
CA VAL A 186 15.19 1.56 19.17
C VAL A 186 13.94 2.07 19.91
N ALA A 187 12.75 1.89 19.34
CA ALA A 187 11.54 2.33 20.03
C ALA A 187 11.36 1.66 21.40
N ASP A 188 11.61 0.35 21.49
CA ASP A 188 11.53 -0.40 22.75
C ASP A 188 12.45 0.16 23.84
N ARG A 189 13.72 0.39 23.51
CA ARG A 189 14.75 0.86 24.44
C ARG A 189 14.48 2.24 25.01
N HIS A 190 13.78 3.08 24.25
CA HIS A 190 13.46 4.45 24.65
C HIS A 190 12.01 4.62 25.14
N GLY A 191 11.21 3.55 25.16
CA GLY A 191 9.78 3.61 25.51
C GLY A 191 8.94 4.41 24.51
N TRP A 192 9.34 4.45 23.25
CA TRP A 192 8.63 5.14 22.17
C TRP A 192 7.62 4.23 21.48
N HIS A 193 6.72 4.84 20.71
CA HIS A 193 5.74 4.12 19.89
C HIS A 193 6.42 3.20 18.88
N LYS A 194 6.03 1.91 18.89
CA LYS A 194 6.48 0.90 17.93
C LYS A 194 5.59 0.88 16.69
N PHE A 195 6.13 0.36 15.60
CA PHE A 195 5.34 0.10 14.39
C PHE A 195 4.29 -0.97 14.63
N ILE A 196 3.05 -0.68 14.24
CA ILE A 196 1.93 -1.63 14.34
C ILE A 196 1.66 -2.37 13.03
N SER A 197 2.22 -1.88 11.92
CA SER A 197 1.98 -2.45 10.59
C SER A 197 3.21 -2.44 9.69
N MET A 198 3.25 -3.42 8.79
CA MET A 198 4.19 -3.51 7.69
C MET A 198 3.43 -3.56 6.36
N GLN A 199 3.65 -2.57 5.51
CA GLN A 199 3.18 -2.51 4.12
C GLN A 199 4.28 -3.04 3.20
N ASN A 200 4.36 -4.37 3.11
CA ASN A 200 5.34 -5.12 2.33
C ASN A 200 4.90 -5.34 0.87
N TYR A 201 5.86 -5.68 -0.02
CA TYR A 201 5.53 -6.10 -1.37
C TYR A 201 5.21 -7.59 -1.38
N TYR A 202 3.97 -7.98 -1.64
CA TYR A 202 3.58 -9.39 -1.55
C TYR A 202 2.39 -9.72 -2.44
N ASN A 203 2.55 -10.76 -3.26
CA ASN A 203 1.55 -11.30 -4.17
C ASN A 203 2.04 -12.66 -4.71
N LEU A 204 1.22 -13.34 -5.51
CA LEU A 204 1.57 -14.64 -6.10
C LEU A 204 2.89 -14.65 -6.90
N LEU A 205 3.30 -13.51 -7.50
CA LEU A 205 4.53 -13.41 -8.29
C LEU A 205 5.75 -13.01 -7.45
N TYR A 206 5.54 -12.57 -6.20
CA TYR A 206 6.62 -12.13 -5.32
C TYR A 206 6.30 -12.44 -3.85
N ARG A 207 7.04 -13.42 -3.29
CA ARG A 207 6.83 -14.03 -1.97
C ARG A 207 8.06 -14.02 -1.08
N GLU A 208 9.10 -13.26 -1.42
CA GLU A 208 10.35 -13.18 -0.64
C GLU A 208 10.14 -12.74 0.81
N GLU A 209 9.05 -12.02 1.09
CA GLU A 209 8.66 -11.59 2.44
C GLU A 209 8.30 -12.77 3.37
N GLU A 210 7.96 -13.94 2.81
CA GLU A 210 7.67 -15.17 3.57
C GLU A 210 8.90 -15.73 4.30
N ASN A 211 10.10 -15.41 3.83
CA ASN A 211 11.34 -15.95 4.41
C ASN A 211 11.62 -15.41 5.82
N GLU A 212 11.45 -14.10 6.05
CA GLU A 212 11.89 -13.45 7.30
C GLU A 212 10.91 -12.39 7.82
N MET A 213 10.46 -11.47 6.97
CA MET A 213 9.65 -10.33 7.40
C MET A 213 8.28 -10.74 7.93
N ILE A 214 7.57 -11.60 7.20
CA ILE A 214 6.24 -12.09 7.61
C ILE A 214 6.33 -12.91 8.92
N PRO A 215 7.24 -13.91 9.05
CA PRO A 215 7.46 -14.59 10.32
C PRO A 215 7.76 -13.63 11.48
N TYR A 216 8.63 -12.63 11.28
CA TYR A 216 8.94 -11.62 12.29
C TYR A 216 7.71 -10.79 12.68
N CYS A 217 6.90 -10.36 11.71
CA CYS A 217 5.68 -9.61 11.97
C CYS A 217 4.67 -10.43 12.79
N HIS A 218 4.47 -11.71 12.45
CA HIS A 218 3.61 -12.61 13.22
C HIS A 218 4.12 -12.82 14.65
N HIS A 219 5.44 -13.01 14.82
CA HIS A 219 6.05 -13.18 16.14
C HIS A 219 5.85 -11.93 17.02
N THR A 220 6.13 -10.75 16.47
CA THR A 220 6.09 -9.49 17.21
C THR A 220 4.71 -8.85 17.29
N GLY A 221 3.73 -9.35 16.54
CA GLY A 221 2.37 -8.84 16.53
C GLY A 221 2.16 -7.60 15.66
N VAL A 222 2.99 -7.42 14.63
CA VAL A 222 2.85 -6.38 13.59
C VAL A 222 1.89 -6.88 12.52
N GLY A 223 0.91 -6.07 12.13
CA GLY A 223 -0.07 -6.41 11.09
C GLY A 223 0.49 -6.28 9.68
N LEU A 224 0.01 -7.10 8.75
CA LEU A 224 0.47 -7.12 7.36
C LEU A 224 -0.56 -6.49 6.43
N ILE A 225 -0.14 -5.47 5.69
CA ILE A 225 -1.00 -4.71 4.77
C ILE A 225 -0.33 -4.57 3.39
N PRO A 226 -0.11 -5.68 2.66
CA PRO A 226 0.77 -5.67 1.51
C PRO A 226 0.21 -4.84 0.35
N TRP A 227 1.12 -4.23 -0.39
CA TRP A 227 0.81 -3.47 -1.60
C TRP A 227 0.99 -4.31 -2.86
N SER A 228 0.28 -3.94 -3.93
CA SER A 228 0.24 -4.68 -5.21
C SER A 228 -0.15 -6.17 -5.12
N PRO A 229 -1.24 -6.53 -4.43
CA PRO A 229 -1.72 -7.92 -4.31
C PRO A 229 -2.04 -8.58 -5.66
N VAL A 230 -2.37 -7.76 -6.67
CA VAL A 230 -2.64 -8.21 -8.05
C VAL A 230 -1.49 -7.88 -9.02
N ALA A 231 -0.28 -7.69 -8.50
CA ALA A 231 0.94 -7.38 -9.25
C ALA A 231 0.73 -6.26 -10.29
N ARG A 232 0.17 -5.12 -9.82
CA ARG A 232 -0.15 -3.93 -10.64
C ARG A 232 -1.09 -4.20 -11.83
N GLY A 233 -1.81 -5.32 -11.84
CA GLY A 233 -2.74 -5.72 -12.89
C GLY A 233 -2.32 -6.96 -13.68
N ALA A 234 -1.10 -7.47 -13.49
CA ALA A 234 -0.62 -8.66 -14.18
C ALA A 234 -1.42 -9.92 -13.80
N LEU A 235 -1.82 -10.05 -12.53
CA LEU A 235 -2.62 -11.18 -12.03
C LEU A 235 -4.12 -11.05 -12.33
N THR A 236 -4.55 -10.06 -13.11
CA THR A 236 -5.99 -9.81 -13.38
C THR A 236 -6.42 -10.22 -14.79
N ARG A 237 -5.55 -10.89 -15.55
CA ARG A 237 -5.76 -11.22 -16.96
C ARG A 237 -4.79 -12.32 -17.43
N PRO A 238 -5.08 -13.00 -18.55
CA PRO A 238 -4.15 -13.94 -19.16
C PRO A 238 -2.80 -13.28 -19.52
N TRP A 239 -1.71 -14.04 -19.50
CA TRP A 239 -0.34 -13.54 -19.70
C TRP A 239 -0.16 -12.71 -20.98
N GLY A 240 -0.80 -13.15 -22.07
CA GLY A 240 -0.74 -12.49 -23.39
C GLY A 240 -1.59 -11.23 -23.53
N SER A 241 -2.53 -10.96 -22.61
CA SER A 241 -3.47 -9.83 -22.74
C SER A 241 -2.86 -8.53 -22.21
N ARG A 242 -2.34 -7.67 -23.10
CA ARG A 242 -1.52 -6.49 -22.73
C ARG A 242 -2.07 -5.12 -23.18
N ASP A 243 -3.39 -5.01 -23.40
CA ASP A 243 -3.94 -3.84 -24.11
C ASP A 243 -4.38 -2.65 -23.26
N THR A 244 -4.38 -2.76 -21.92
CA THR A 244 -4.90 -1.69 -21.06
C THR A 244 -3.96 -0.50 -20.97
N LEU A 245 -4.52 0.69 -20.70
CA LEU A 245 -3.75 1.92 -20.49
C LEU A 245 -2.65 1.75 -19.42
N ARG A 246 -2.96 1.10 -18.29
CA ARG A 246 -1.97 0.85 -17.24
C ARG A 246 -0.82 -0.03 -17.71
N GLU A 247 -1.10 -1.08 -18.49
CA GLU A 247 -0.04 -1.94 -19.07
C GLU A 247 0.96 -1.12 -19.90
N LYS A 248 0.45 -0.12 -20.63
CA LYS A 248 1.24 0.71 -21.55
C LYS A 248 1.99 1.86 -20.87
N THR A 249 1.55 2.30 -19.69
CA THR A 249 2.03 3.56 -19.07
C THR A 249 2.61 3.38 -17.67
N ASP A 250 2.47 2.20 -17.05
CA ASP A 250 2.98 1.92 -15.71
C ASP A 250 4.43 1.39 -15.76
N ASN A 251 5.40 2.30 -15.68
CA ASN A 251 6.83 1.94 -15.67
C ASN A 251 7.20 0.96 -14.56
N PHE A 252 6.51 1.00 -13.40
CA PHE A 252 6.78 0.07 -12.31
C PHE A 252 6.29 -1.35 -12.62
N LEU A 253 5.19 -1.50 -13.36
CA LEU A 253 4.76 -2.82 -13.83
C LEU A 253 5.80 -3.42 -14.78
N HIS A 254 6.39 -2.60 -15.65
CA HIS A 254 7.49 -3.03 -16.49
C HIS A 254 8.70 -3.48 -15.66
N VAL A 255 9.20 -2.64 -14.75
CA VAL A 255 10.40 -2.94 -13.96
C VAL A 255 10.21 -4.15 -13.03
N LEU A 256 9.08 -4.23 -12.33
CA LEU A 256 8.86 -5.25 -11.29
C LEU A 256 8.40 -6.61 -11.84
N VAL A 257 7.73 -6.62 -13.00
CA VAL A 257 7.10 -7.83 -13.55
C VAL A 257 7.56 -8.07 -14.99
N ARG A 258 7.27 -7.15 -15.93
CA ARG A 258 7.38 -7.46 -17.38
C ARG A 258 8.78 -7.42 -17.98
N SER A 259 9.75 -6.80 -17.32
CA SER A 259 11.14 -6.72 -17.78
C SER A 259 11.87 -8.06 -17.73
N ARG A 260 11.23 -9.06 -17.13
CA ARG A 260 11.69 -10.45 -17.04
C ARG A 260 10.67 -11.28 -17.78
N ASP A 261 11.06 -11.87 -18.90
CA ASP A 261 10.21 -12.85 -19.58
C ASP A 261 10.25 -14.15 -18.77
N ASP A 262 9.58 -14.11 -17.62
CA ASP A 262 9.69 -15.08 -16.56
C ASP A 262 8.63 -16.16 -16.74
N LYS A 263 9.05 -17.33 -17.24
CA LYS A 263 8.17 -18.49 -17.45
C LYS A 263 7.48 -18.95 -16.16
N VAL A 264 8.07 -18.66 -14.99
CA VAL A 264 7.43 -18.95 -13.71
C VAL A 264 6.24 -18.01 -13.48
N ASP A 265 6.39 -16.72 -13.81
CA ASP A 265 5.29 -15.76 -13.68
C ASP A 265 4.17 -16.04 -14.69
N GLU A 266 4.52 -16.44 -15.91
CA GLU A 266 3.57 -16.90 -16.93
C GLU A 266 2.76 -18.12 -16.44
N GLU A 267 3.44 -19.14 -15.91
CA GLU A 267 2.78 -20.33 -15.36
C GLU A 267 1.86 -19.96 -14.19
N ILE A 268 2.32 -19.15 -13.23
CA ILE A 268 1.50 -18.71 -12.09
C ILE A 268 0.26 -17.96 -12.57
N ILE A 269 0.40 -17.04 -13.53
CA ILE A 269 -0.74 -16.30 -14.10
C ILE A 269 -1.72 -17.27 -14.79
N GLY A 270 -1.21 -18.25 -15.55
CA GLY A 270 -2.04 -19.30 -16.16
C GLY A 270 -2.75 -20.18 -15.13
N ARG A 271 -2.14 -20.43 -13.97
CA ARG A 271 -2.80 -21.14 -12.85
C ARG A 271 -3.91 -20.31 -12.21
N VAL A 272 -3.70 -19.01 -12.03
CA VAL A 272 -4.75 -18.08 -11.55
C VAL A 272 -5.94 -18.08 -12.51
N GLU A 273 -5.69 -18.06 -13.83
CA GLU A 273 -6.73 -18.13 -14.85
C GLU A 273 -7.55 -19.42 -14.74
N LYS A 274 -6.88 -20.58 -14.61
CA LYS A 274 -7.54 -21.88 -14.45
C LYS A 274 -8.41 -21.95 -13.18
N VAL A 275 -7.90 -21.47 -12.04
CA VAL A 275 -8.65 -21.43 -10.78
C VAL A 275 -9.83 -20.46 -10.87
N ALA A 276 -9.64 -19.30 -11.49
CA ALA A 276 -10.70 -18.32 -11.73
C ALA A 276 -11.85 -18.93 -12.55
N HIS A 277 -11.53 -19.64 -13.65
CA HIS A 277 -12.50 -20.38 -14.46
C HIS A 277 -13.22 -21.47 -13.66
N LYS A 278 -12.48 -22.30 -12.91
CA LYS A 278 -13.04 -23.36 -12.04
C LYS A 278 -14.08 -22.80 -11.06
N MET A 279 -13.83 -21.61 -10.51
CA MET A 279 -14.69 -20.99 -9.50
C MET A 279 -15.79 -20.06 -10.06
N GLY A 280 -15.78 -19.77 -11.37
CA GLY A 280 -16.66 -18.76 -11.96
C GLY A 280 -16.41 -17.36 -11.38
N LYS A 281 -15.15 -17.02 -11.13
CA LYS A 281 -14.69 -15.73 -10.55
C LYS A 281 -13.70 -15.05 -11.48
N SER A 282 -13.44 -13.76 -11.27
CA SER A 282 -12.38 -13.08 -12.01
C SER A 282 -11.00 -13.40 -11.44
N MET A 283 -9.96 -13.30 -12.27
CA MET A 283 -8.57 -13.51 -11.83
C MET A 283 -8.17 -12.54 -10.72
N ALA A 284 -8.67 -11.30 -10.75
CA ALA A 284 -8.50 -10.32 -9.67
C ALA A 284 -9.07 -10.84 -8.34
N GLN A 285 -10.27 -11.42 -8.36
CA GLN A 285 -10.88 -11.99 -7.16
C GLN A 285 -10.05 -13.14 -6.59
N VAL A 286 -9.53 -14.04 -7.44
CA VAL A 286 -8.67 -15.15 -7.00
C VAL A 286 -7.36 -14.64 -6.38
N ALA A 287 -6.68 -13.70 -7.03
CA ALA A 287 -5.43 -13.13 -6.51
C ALA A 287 -5.62 -12.37 -5.19
N ILE A 288 -6.72 -11.62 -5.04
CA ILE A 288 -7.07 -10.96 -3.78
C ILE A 288 -7.42 -12.01 -2.71
N ALA A 289 -8.23 -13.01 -3.04
CA ALA A 289 -8.61 -14.08 -2.12
C ALA A 289 -7.40 -14.91 -1.65
N TRP A 290 -6.40 -15.10 -2.51
CA TRP A 290 -5.14 -15.73 -2.13
C TRP A 290 -4.37 -14.91 -1.10
N CYS A 291 -4.26 -13.58 -1.27
CA CYS A 291 -3.64 -12.75 -0.23
C CYS A 291 -4.41 -12.83 1.10
N LEU A 292 -5.75 -12.85 1.02
CA LEU A 292 -6.63 -12.95 2.19
C LEU A 292 -6.65 -14.32 2.87
N SER A 293 -6.21 -15.39 2.20
CA SER A 293 -6.09 -16.71 2.82
C SER A 293 -4.86 -16.79 3.73
N LYS A 294 -3.91 -15.87 3.57
CA LYS A 294 -2.72 -15.78 4.42
C LYS A 294 -3.07 -15.17 5.78
N LYS A 295 -2.45 -15.71 6.82
CA LYS A 295 -2.69 -15.32 8.21
C LYS A 295 -2.42 -13.82 8.42
N ASP A 296 -3.45 -13.11 8.89
CA ASP A 296 -3.40 -11.70 9.29
C ASP A 296 -2.91 -10.74 8.18
N VAL A 297 -3.23 -11.06 6.92
CA VAL A 297 -2.89 -10.26 5.73
C VAL A 297 -4.13 -9.51 5.20
N PHE A 298 -4.06 -8.18 5.16
CA PHE A 298 -5.14 -7.30 4.67
C PHE A 298 -4.65 -6.43 3.50
N PRO A 299 -4.80 -6.89 2.24
CA PRO A 299 -4.11 -6.29 1.10
C PRO A 299 -4.67 -4.93 0.68
N ILE A 300 -3.78 -4.08 0.16
CA ILE A 300 -4.09 -2.76 -0.40
C ILE A 300 -4.34 -2.89 -1.90
N VAL A 301 -5.58 -2.71 -2.33
CA VAL A 301 -6.03 -2.92 -3.70
C VAL A 301 -6.28 -1.57 -4.39
N GLY A 302 -5.79 -1.42 -5.62
CA GLY A 302 -6.09 -0.23 -6.43
C GLY A 302 -7.50 -0.31 -7.02
N LEU A 303 -8.42 0.52 -6.55
CA LEU A 303 -9.85 0.46 -6.86
C LEU A 303 -10.31 1.66 -7.70
N ASN A 304 -9.93 1.69 -8.97
CA ASN A 304 -10.18 2.82 -9.88
C ASN A 304 -11.46 2.70 -10.73
N LYS A 305 -12.35 1.76 -10.41
CA LYS A 305 -13.67 1.59 -11.02
C LYS A 305 -14.63 0.98 -10.01
N LYS A 306 -15.91 1.24 -10.15
CA LYS A 306 -16.94 0.69 -9.26
C LYS A 306 -16.93 -0.84 -9.27
N GLU A 307 -16.83 -1.45 -10.44
CA GLU A 307 -16.84 -2.91 -10.60
C GLU A 307 -15.66 -3.56 -9.89
N ARG A 308 -14.50 -2.89 -9.85
CA ARG A 308 -13.33 -3.37 -9.10
C ARG A 308 -13.54 -3.30 -7.59
N ILE A 309 -14.28 -2.30 -7.10
CA ILE A 309 -14.69 -2.23 -5.70
C ILE A 309 -15.60 -3.41 -5.37
N ASP A 310 -16.57 -3.70 -6.24
CA ASP A 310 -17.49 -4.83 -6.07
C ASP A 310 -16.73 -6.17 -6.06
N GLU A 311 -15.81 -6.38 -7.01
CA GLU A 311 -14.94 -7.56 -7.06
C GLU A 311 -14.13 -7.74 -5.77
N ALA A 312 -13.55 -6.66 -5.24
CA ALA A 312 -12.77 -6.70 -4.00
C ALA A 312 -13.63 -7.04 -2.77
N VAL A 313 -14.86 -6.51 -2.70
CA VAL A 313 -15.83 -6.86 -1.64
C VAL A 313 -16.21 -8.34 -1.73
N GLU A 314 -16.48 -8.85 -2.94
CA GLU A 314 -16.80 -10.26 -3.13
C GLU A 314 -15.61 -11.18 -2.87
N ALA A 315 -14.39 -10.76 -3.19
CA ALA A 315 -13.17 -11.51 -2.90
C ALA A 315 -13.01 -11.81 -1.40
N CYS A 316 -13.49 -10.93 -0.51
CA CYS A 316 -13.49 -11.14 0.94
C CYS A 316 -14.27 -12.40 1.39
N LYS A 317 -15.20 -12.87 0.55
CA LYS A 317 -16.09 -14.02 0.83
C LYS A 317 -15.58 -15.32 0.20
N ILE A 318 -14.58 -15.25 -0.67
CA ILE A 318 -14.03 -16.41 -1.37
C ILE A 318 -13.13 -17.18 -0.40
N LYS A 319 -13.32 -18.50 -0.35
CA LYS A 319 -12.43 -19.44 0.34
C LYS A 319 -11.79 -20.33 -0.72
N LEU A 320 -10.48 -20.18 -0.90
CA LEU A 320 -9.69 -21.11 -1.70
C LEU A 320 -9.49 -22.40 -0.91
N SER A 321 -9.55 -23.56 -1.58
CA SER A 321 -9.18 -24.82 -0.93
C SER A 321 -7.67 -24.91 -0.73
N GLU A 322 -7.21 -25.80 0.14
CA GLU A 322 -5.78 -26.02 0.34
C GLU A 322 -5.12 -26.50 -0.97
N GLU A 323 -5.81 -27.33 -1.75
CA GLU A 323 -5.32 -27.78 -3.04
C GLU A 323 -5.22 -26.63 -4.06
N ASP A 324 -6.19 -25.70 -4.08
CA ASP A 324 -6.11 -24.54 -4.96
C ASP A 324 -4.98 -23.59 -4.54
N ILE A 325 -4.76 -23.40 -3.24
CA ILE A 325 -3.63 -22.59 -2.71
C ILE A 325 -2.30 -23.25 -3.11
N GLN A 326 -2.13 -24.53 -2.82
CA GLN A 326 -0.92 -25.29 -3.17
C GLN A 326 -0.68 -25.24 -4.69
N TYR A 327 -1.72 -25.42 -5.50
CA TYR A 327 -1.63 -25.35 -6.95
C TYR A 327 -1.16 -23.97 -7.43
N LEU A 328 -1.67 -22.87 -6.87
CA LEU A 328 -1.22 -21.52 -7.23
C LEU A 328 0.25 -21.27 -6.85
N GLU A 329 0.73 -21.92 -5.80
CA GLU A 329 2.03 -21.65 -5.17
C GLU A 329 3.17 -22.54 -5.62
N GLU A 330 2.89 -23.79 -5.99
CA GLU A 330 3.84 -24.81 -6.38
C GLU A 330 4.91 -24.36 -7.40
N PRO A 331 4.59 -23.61 -8.49
CA PRO A 331 5.61 -23.24 -9.46
C PRO A 331 6.54 -22.12 -8.97
N TYR A 332 6.27 -21.50 -7.82
CA TYR A 332 7.04 -20.36 -7.33
C TYR A 332 8.53 -20.70 -7.17
N GLN A 333 9.38 -19.79 -7.65
CA GLN A 333 10.82 -19.87 -7.49
C GLN A 333 11.35 -18.59 -6.83
N PRO A 334 12.44 -18.67 -6.05
CA PRO A 334 13.04 -17.51 -5.41
C PRO A 334 13.31 -16.37 -6.41
N LYS A 335 12.91 -15.17 -6.05
CA LYS A 335 13.09 -13.95 -6.84
C LYS A 335 14.19 -13.10 -6.23
N ARG A 336 14.81 -12.25 -7.06
CA ARG A 336 15.64 -11.16 -6.54
C ARG A 336 14.77 -10.27 -5.64
N ARG A 337 15.25 -9.97 -4.43
CA ARG A 337 14.59 -9.04 -3.50
C ARG A 337 14.35 -7.67 -4.16
N GLN A 338 13.14 -7.15 -3.99
CA GLN A 338 12.63 -5.94 -4.61
C GLN A 338 11.68 -5.22 -3.65
N GLY A 339 11.42 -3.95 -3.95
CA GLY A 339 10.45 -3.12 -3.22
C GLY A 339 11.08 -2.14 -2.24
N TYR A 340 12.40 -2.18 -2.02
CA TYR A 340 13.16 -1.25 -1.17
C TYR A 340 14.65 -1.17 -1.53
#